data_AF-A0A956KEX9-F1
#
_entry.id   AF-A0A956KEX9-F1
#
_cell.length_a   1.000
_cell.length_b   1.000
_cell.length_c   1.000
_cell.angle_alpha   90.00
_cell.angle_beta   90.00
_cell.angle_gamma   90.00
#
_symmetry.space_group_name_H-M   'P 1'
#
loop_
_entity.id
_entity.type
_entity.pdbx_description
1 polymer ?
#
loop_
_entity_poly.entity_id
_entity_poly.type
_entity_poly.pdbx_seq_one_letter_code
_entity_poly.pdbx_strand_id
1 'polypeptide(L)'
;MSSGRRSGGRRLALALALAALSACTSQGGAAAPPEDAAGGLAAPTPSAPDEELGEDTDSEAAAAGEQEVSPPPYTPRPEDLVEPRQPIEDPSGEALAHFYDALARTDAGAPELTRVAHFGDSSIGLDGLPHAIRKRMQARFGDGGAGFVLIHEYSRNVSSRVVKRRAGEGWNTCYIAYDCKKDGEYGYGGHVFQGGRGAVSEIATLDRGDLSTSASRLELWYAAWPRGGRASLQVDGAAPVVLETRADALEDRWHEIDLDAGPHKVTLRGEGQGTLRAYGLVLEEDGPGVVWDTMSMIGAFTRRLFLFSPNHIARQVAHRDPHLIVFNYGGNDLRRFVSRGVSPERFKEEMRVAYQKIRAGKPEASCLVVSVIDHGRSGIRTVEARHVDAVVDAQR
;
A
#
# COMPACT_ATOMS: atom_id res chain seq x y z
N MET A 1 2.37 -60.08 -51.77
CA MET A 1 0.96 -59.63 -51.90
C MET A 1 0.60 -58.96 -50.58
N SER A 2 0.68 -57.63 -50.46
CA SER A 2 -0.43 -56.65 -50.71
C SER A 2 -1.65 -56.99 -49.84
N SER A 3 -2.26 -56.15 -49.00
CA SER A 3 -2.38 -54.68 -48.82
C SER A 3 -2.91 -54.50 -47.37
N GLY A 4 -3.00 -53.36 -46.68
CA GLY A 4 -2.95 -51.94 -46.97
C GLY A 4 -3.54 -51.23 -45.74
N ARG A 5 -2.84 -50.26 -45.13
CA ARG A 5 -3.40 -49.33 -44.14
C ARG A 5 -3.14 -47.90 -44.61
N ARG A 6 -4.21 -47.25 -45.07
CA ARG A 6 -4.46 -45.78 -45.04
C ARG A 6 -5.44 -45.57 -43.86
N SER A 7 -5.60 -44.44 -43.18
CA SER A 7 -5.22 -43.03 -43.30
C SER A 7 -5.68 -42.36 -42.00
N GLY A 8 -5.16 -41.17 -41.67
CA GLY A 8 -5.94 -40.23 -40.85
C GLY A 8 -5.12 -39.35 -39.92
N GLY A 9 -4.48 -38.31 -40.47
CA GLY A 9 -3.98 -37.20 -39.67
C GLY A 9 -5.14 -36.37 -39.11
N ARG A 10 -5.02 -35.95 -37.85
CA ARG A 10 -5.87 -34.91 -37.26
C ARG A 10 -5.03 -33.67 -36.96
N ARG A 11 -5.36 -32.60 -37.68
CA ARG A 11 -4.89 -31.24 -37.48
C ARG A 11 -5.53 -30.67 -36.22
N LEU A 12 -4.72 -30.06 -35.36
CA LEU A 12 -5.16 -29.30 -34.19
C LEU A 12 -5.62 -27.91 -34.69
N ALA A 13 -6.89 -27.59 -34.53
CA ALA A 13 -7.47 -26.31 -34.91
C ALA A 13 -7.26 -25.28 -33.80
N LEU A 14 -6.65 -24.15 -34.18
CA LEU A 14 -6.46 -22.94 -33.39
C LEU A 14 -7.76 -22.11 -33.48
N ALA A 15 -8.48 -21.95 -32.37
CA ALA A 15 -9.66 -21.09 -32.31
C ALA A 15 -9.26 -19.66 -31.92
N LEU A 16 -9.23 -18.75 -32.90
CA LEU A 16 -9.30 -17.30 -32.69
C LEU A 16 -10.77 -16.91 -32.47
N ALA A 17 -11.08 -16.28 -31.34
CA ALA A 17 -12.35 -15.61 -31.13
C ALA A 17 -12.20 -14.11 -31.43
N LEU A 18 -12.83 -13.68 -32.54
CA LEU A 18 -13.08 -12.27 -32.89
C LEU A 18 -14.11 -11.68 -31.92
N ALA A 19 -13.83 -10.51 -31.34
CA ALA A 19 -14.85 -9.67 -30.70
C ALA A 19 -15.33 -8.63 -31.71
N ALA A 20 -16.64 -8.64 -31.98
CA ALA A 20 -17.33 -7.77 -32.91
C ALA A 20 -17.52 -6.36 -32.34
N LEU A 21 -17.32 -5.35 -33.19
CA LEU A 21 -17.80 -3.98 -33.00
C LEU A 21 -19.32 -3.95 -33.21
N SER A 22 -20.06 -3.35 -32.28
CA SER A 22 -21.40 -2.83 -32.54
C SER A 22 -21.39 -1.31 -32.35
N ALA A 23 -21.59 -0.62 -33.46
CA ALA A 23 -21.91 0.79 -33.53
C ALA A 23 -23.41 1.00 -33.25
N CYS A 24 -23.75 2.00 -32.44
CA CYS A 24 -25.06 2.62 -32.44
C CYS A 24 -24.87 4.13 -32.67
N THR A 25 -25.29 4.57 -33.86
CA THR A 25 -25.54 5.97 -34.20
C THR A 25 -27.03 6.24 -34.12
N SER A 26 -27.44 7.31 -33.45
CA SER A 26 -28.65 8.06 -33.78
C SER A 26 -28.40 9.55 -33.54
N GLN A 27 -28.64 10.34 -34.59
CA GLN A 27 -28.48 11.79 -34.69
C GLN A 27 -29.65 12.57 -34.05
N GLY A 28 -29.37 13.84 -33.77
CA GLY A 28 -30.35 14.93 -33.54
C GLY A 28 -30.09 15.59 -32.18
N GLY A 29 -29.83 16.88 -32.03
CA GLY A 29 -29.83 18.03 -32.92
C GLY A 29 -29.28 19.22 -32.10
N ALA A 30 -28.79 20.24 -32.80
CA ALA A 30 -28.08 21.39 -32.25
C ALA A 30 -28.95 22.31 -31.36
N ALA A 31 -28.35 22.88 -30.30
CA ALA A 31 -28.50 24.28 -29.88
C ALA A 31 -27.61 24.57 -28.65
N ALA A 32 -26.65 25.49 -28.79
CA ALA A 32 -26.11 26.29 -27.68
C ALA A 32 -27.07 27.48 -27.46
N PRO A 33 -27.18 28.07 -26.24
CA PRO A 33 -26.25 29.13 -25.77
C PRO A 33 -26.22 29.27 -24.21
N PRO A 34 -25.84 30.41 -23.57
CA PRO A 34 -24.63 31.24 -23.71
C PRO A 34 -23.85 31.42 -22.38
N GLU A 35 -22.66 32.04 -22.50
CA GLU A 35 -21.90 32.71 -21.43
C GLU A 35 -22.46 34.11 -21.07
N ASP A 36 -22.03 34.56 -19.88
CA ASP A 36 -22.04 35.91 -19.29
C ASP A 36 -23.33 36.49 -18.66
N ALA A 37 -23.28 36.65 -17.34
CA ALA A 37 -23.59 37.92 -16.68
C ALA A 37 -22.93 38.02 -15.29
N ALA A 38 -22.14 39.09 -15.12
CA ALA A 38 -21.57 39.54 -13.87
C ALA A 38 -22.64 39.90 -12.82
N GLY A 39 -22.33 39.64 -11.55
CA GLY A 39 -23.12 40.09 -10.40
C GLY A 39 -22.27 40.09 -9.14
N GLY A 40 -21.61 41.22 -8.86
CA GLY A 40 -20.93 41.44 -7.60
C GLY A 40 -21.93 41.51 -6.45
N LEU A 41 -21.61 40.83 -5.34
CA LEU A 41 -22.29 41.00 -4.06
C LEU A 41 -21.24 41.25 -2.99
N ALA A 42 -21.37 42.42 -2.38
CA ALA A 42 -20.52 42.99 -1.37
C ALA A 42 -20.60 42.22 -0.05
N ALA A 43 -19.48 42.21 0.67
CA ALA A 43 -19.37 41.73 2.04
C ALA A 43 -20.17 42.63 3.00
N PRO A 44 -20.89 42.08 3.98
CA PRO A 44 -21.39 42.85 5.11
C PRO A 44 -20.36 42.88 6.23
N THR A 45 -19.96 44.09 6.61
CA THR A 45 -19.27 44.42 7.85
C THR A 45 -20.24 44.26 9.04
N PRO A 46 -19.86 43.61 10.15
CA PRO A 46 -20.55 43.78 11.41
C PRO A 46 -19.81 44.78 12.31
N SER A 47 -20.52 45.83 12.68
CA SER A 47 -20.17 46.79 13.74
C SER A 47 -20.40 46.16 15.12
N ALA A 48 -19.47 46.39 16.05
CA ALA A 48 -19.64 46.15 17.48
C ALA A 48 -20.60 47.19 18.12
N PRO A 49 -21.14 46.89 19.30
CA PRO A 49 -20.68 47.66 20.47
C PRO A 49 -20.34 46.80 21.69
N ASP A 50 -19.46 47.38 22.52
CA ASP A 50 -18.98 46.93 23.82
C ASP A 50 -20.08 46.74 24.86
N GLU A 51 -19.95 45.70 25.70
CA GLU A 51 -20.35 45.75 27.11
C GLU A 51 -19.59 44.70 27.96
N GLU A 52 -18.85 45.23 28.94
CA GLU A 52 -18.40 44.71 30.25
C GLU A 52 -17.72 43.33 30.39
N LEU A 53 -16.42 43.42 30.72
CA LEU A 53 -15.56 42.35 31.23
C LEU A 53 -15.89 42.03 32.69
N GLY A 54 -16.40 40.81 32.92
CA GLY A 54 -16.30 40.11 34.20
C GLY A 54 -15.17 39.10 34.13
N GLU A 55 -14.16 39.27 34.98
CA GLU A 55 -13.10 38.29 35.22
C GLU A 55 -13.70 37.03 35.85
N ASP A 56 -13.47 35.87 35.25
CA ASP A 56 -13.36 34.62 35.99
C ASP A 56 -12.40 33.66 35.26
N THR A 57 -11.57 33.05 36.07
CA THR A 57 -10.30 32.39 35.78
C THR A 57 -10.43 31.11 34.96
N ASP A 58 -9.87 31.11 33.75
CA ASP A 58 -9.58 29.88 33.00
C ASP A 58 -8.18 29.35 33.34
N SER A 59 -8.19 28.13 33.86
CA SER A 59 -7.06 27.25 34.10
C SER A 59 -6.20 27.10 32.84
N GLU A 60 -4.97 27.59 32.87
CA GLU A 60 -3.90 27.24 31.95
C GLU A 60 -3.70 25.72 31.93
N ALA A 61 -4.31 25.04 30.96
CA ALA A 61 -3.85 23.75 30.51
C ALA A 61 -2.51 23.97 29.81
N ALA A 62 -1.43 23.75 30.57
CA ALA A 62 -0.07 23.73 30.04
C ALA A 62 -0.01 22.75 28.86
N ALA A 63 0.17 23.29 27.66
CA ALA A 63 0.64 22.53 26.52
C ALA A 63 2.04 22.03 26.87
N ALA A 64 2.12 20.80 27.37
CA ALA A 64 3.37 20.07 27.45
C ALA A 64 3.85 19.85 26.01
N GLY A 65 4.73 20.74 25.54
CA GLY A 65 5.49 20.47 24.34
C GLY A 65 6.28 19.18 24.58
N GLU A 66 5.99 18.15 23.79
CA GLU A 66 6.85 16.99 23.68
C GLU A 66 8.25 17.51 23.34
N GLN A 67 9.17 17.44 24.31
CA GLN A 67 10.57 17.73 24.06
C GLN A 67 11.03 16.69 23.04
N GLU A 68 11.27 17.13 21.82
CA GLU A 68 11.86 16.33 20.76
C GLU A 68 13.28 15.94 21.21
N VAL A 69 13.38 14.78 21.87
CA VAL A 69 14.65 14.25 22.36
C VAL A 69 15.50 13.97 21.13
N SER A 70 16.60 14.71 20.98
CA SER A 70 17.52 14.50 19.88
C SER A 70 17.93 13.03 19.83
N PRO A 71 17.91 12.39 18.65
CA PRO A 71 18.21 10.96 18.52
C PRO A 71 19.62 10.69 19.06
N PRO A 72 19.84 9.52 19.69
CA PRO A 72 21.18 9.16 20.15
C PRO A 72 22.14 9.11 18.96
N PRO A 73 23.42 9.49 19.13
CA PRO A 73 24.40 9.40 18.06
C PRO A 73 24.55 7.94 17.61
N TYR A 74 24.33 7.68 16.31
CA TYR A 74 24.51 6.34 15.75
C TYR A 74 25.99 5.95 15.74
N THR A 75 26.30 4.79 16.34
CA THR A 75 27.64 4.21 16.32
C THR A 75 27.63 2.97 15.42
N PRO A 76 28.27 3.01 14.23
CA PRO A 76 28.25 1.87 13.32
C PRO A 76 28.97 0.66 13.92
N ARG A 77 28.41 -0.53 13.72
CA ARG A 77 29.06 -1.80 14.06
C ARG A 77 30.01 -2.22 12.93
N PRO A 78 31.02 -3.07 13.17
CA PRO A 78 31.93 -3.53 12.11
C PRO A 78 31.21 -4.12 10.88
N GLU A 79 30.10 -4.83 11.09
CA GLU A 79 29.27 -5.39 10.02
C GLU A 79 28.50 -4.35 9.20
N ASP A 80 28.33 -3.13 9.72
CA ASP A 80 27.67 -2.01 9.03
C ASP A 80 28.63 -1.30 8.06
N LEU A 81 29.95 -1.48 8.26
CA LEU A 81 31.00 -0.85 7.46
C LEU A 81 31.24 -1.61 6.14
N VAL A 82 30.23 -1.60 5.28
CA VAL A 82 30.30 -2.17 3.93
C VAL A 82 30.35 -1.03 2.92
N GLU A 83 31.33 -1.08 2.01
CA GLU A 83 31.35 -0.15 0.87
C GLU A 83 30.30 -0.59 -0.16
N PRO A 84 29.23 0.21 -0.37
CA PRO A 84 28.19 -0.16 -1.31
C PRO A 84 28.72 -0.02 -2.75
N ARG A 85 28.41 -1.00 -3.61
CA ARG A 85 28.74 -0.91 -5.04
C ARG A 85 28.13 0.35 -5.70
N GLN A 86 26.93 0.72 -5.28
CA GLN A 86 26.27 1.96 -5.66
C GLN A 86 25.65 2.56 -4.38
N PRO A 87 26.14 3.72 -3.92
CA PRO A 87 25.54 4.39 -2.77
C PRO A 87 24.14 4.92 -3.11
N ILE A 88 23.35 5.22 -2.08
CA ILE A 88 22.11 5.96 -2.25
C ILE A 88 22.46 7.36 -2.75
N GLU A 89 21.80 7.80 -3.82
CA GLU A 89 21.93 9.16 -4.33
C GLU A 89 21.04 10.08 -3.49
N ASP A 90 21.65 10.84 -2.58
CA ASP A 90 20.97 11.87 -1.77
C ASP A 90 21.73 13.21 -1.87
N PRO A 91 21.40 14.06 -2.84
CA PRO A 91 22.04 15.36 -3.01
C PRO A 91 21.81 16.33 -1.84
N SER A 92 20.75 16.12 -1.05
CA SER A 92 20.44 16.96 0.11
C SER A 92 21.27 16.57 1.34
N GLY A 93 21.66 15.29 1.43
CA GLY A 93 22.26 14.71 2.63
C GLY A 93 21.29 14.54 3.81
N GLU A 94 20.01 14.89 3.63
CA GLU A 94 19.00 14.96 4.69
C GLU A 94 17.75 14.13 4.37
N ALA A 95 17.62 13.58 3.16
CA ALA A 95 16.37 12.94 2.70
C ALA A 95 16.00 11.70 3.53
N LEU A 96 17.00 11.04 4.12
CA LEU A 96 16.85 9.86 4.97
C LEU A 96 17.03 10.14 6.47
N ALA A 97 17.21 11.41 6.88
CA ALA A 97 17.49 11.77 8.27
C ALA A 97 16.45 11.21 9.25
N HIS A 98 15.15 11.47 9.01
CA HIS A 98 14.07 10.98 9.87
C HIS A 98 14.07 9.45 10.04
N PHE A 99 14.35 8.71 8.97
CA PHE A 99 14.47 7.25 9.03
C PHE A 99 15.72 6.80 9.80
N TYR A 100 16.85 7.46 9.61
CA TYR A 100 18.08 7.14 10.33
C TYR A 100 17.99 7.47 11.82
N ASP A 101 17.31 8.55 12.17
CA ASP A 101 17.02 8.91 13.56
C ASP A 101 16.14 7.86 14.24
N ALA A 102 15.14 7.34 13.53
CA ALA A 102 14.31 6.24 14.01
C ALA A 102 15.13 4.96 14.24
N LEU A 103 15.98 4.59 13.27
CA LEU A 103 16.88 3.44 13.42
C LEU A 103 17.87 3.62 14.58
N ALA A 104 18.38 4.83 14.81
CA ALA A 104 19.27 5.11 15.93
C ALA A 104 18.56 4.91 17.28
N ARG A 105 17.29 5.33 17.40
CA ARG A 105 16.46 5.06 18.58
C ARG A 105 16.21 3.56 18.76
N THR A 106 15.84 2.85 17.70
CA THR A 106 15.67 1.39 17.75
C THR A 106 16.96 0.68 18.15
N ASP A 107 18.12 1.08 17.62
CA ASP A 107 19.43 0.49 17.97
C ASP A 107 19.83 0.79 19.43
N ALA A 108 19.40 1.93 19.96
CA ALA A 108 19.57 2.28 21.38
C ALA A 108 18.60 1.54 22.32
N GLY A 109 17.71 0.70 21.77
CA GLY A 109 16.75 -0.09 22.55
C GLY A 109 15.50 0.66 22.96
N ALA A 110 15.18 1.78 22.29
CA ALA A 110 13.90 2.45 22.49
C ALA A 110 12.76 1.48 22.11
N PRO A 111 11.68 1.39 22.89
CA PRO A 111 10.70 0.33 22.76
C PRO A 111 9.91 0.39 21.44
N GLU A 112 10.01 1.46 20.66
CA GLU A 112 9.24 1.64 19.44
C GLU A 112 9.78 0.85 18.23
N LEU A 113 8.89 0.56 17.28
CA LEU A 113 9.24 -0.03 16.00
C LEU A 113 9.59 1.03 14.96
N THR A 114 10.67 0.80 14.23
CA THR A 114 10.94 1.53 12.99
C THR A 114 10.21 0.87 11.82
N ARG A 115 9.22 1.56 11.26
CA ARG A 115 8.31 1.05 10.22
C ARG A 115 8.66 1.52 8.82
N VAL A 116 8.65 0.61 7.84
CA VAL A 116 8.90 0.92 6.42
C VAL A 116 7.72 0.49 5.56
N ALA A 117 7.28 1.41 4.70
CA ALA A 117 6.19 1.23 3.74
C ALA A 117 6.75 1.06 2.32
N HIS A 118 6.83 -0.17 1.80
CA HIS A 118 7.37 -0.41 0.45
C HIS A 118 6.26 -0.64 -0.58
N PHE A 119 5.95 0.40 -1.37
CA PHE A 119 5.01 0.37 -2.47
C PHE A 119 5.71 0.04 -3.78
N GLY A 120 5.14 -0.86 -4.58
CA GLY A 120 5.71 -1.17 -5.89
C GLY A 120 4.77 -1.93 -6.81
N ASP A 121 5.32 -2.28 -7.97
CA ASP A 121 4.61 -3.05 -8.98
C ASP A 121 4.91 -4.56 -8.86
N SER A 122 4.82 -5.29 -9.98
CA SER A 122 5.12 -6.72 -10.04
C SER A 122 6.54 -7.10 -9.68
N SER A 123 7.51 -6.18 -9.77
CA SER A 123 8.91 -6.43 -9.40
C SER A 123 9.08 -6.88 -7.95
N ILE A 124 8.17 -6.44 -7.06
CA ILE A 124 8.16 -6.81 -5.65
C ILE A 124 7.04 -7.82 -5.30
N GLY A 125 6.30 -8.33 -6.29
CA GLY A 125 5.08 -9.13 -6.07
C GLY A 125 5.28 -10.42 -5.29
N LEU A 126 6.38 -11.13 -5.53
CA LEU A 126 6.75 -12.35 -4.82
C LEU A 126 7.57 -12.08 -3.55
N ASP A 127 7.55 -10.83 -3.06
CA ASP A 127 8.25 -10.37 -1.87
C ASP A 127 9.74 -10.75 -1.92
N GLY A 128 10.38 -10.65 -3.08
CA GLY A 128 11.78 -11.05 -3.27
C GLY A 128 12.76 -10.01 -2.73
N LEU A 129 12.85 -8.87 -3.42
CA LEU A 129 13.70 -7.74 -3.03
C LEU A 129 13.32 -7.20 -1.63
N PRO A 130 12.05 -6.90 -1.32
CA PRO A 130 11.69 -6.39 0.00
C PRO A 130 12.05 -7.37 1.12
N HIS A 131 11.81 -8.68 0.97
CA HIS A 131 12.21 -9.66 1.98
C HIS A 131 13.73 -9.75 2.15
N ALA A 132 14.51 -9.61 1.09
CA ALA A 132 15.97 -9.58 1.19
C ALA A 132 16.48 -8.35 1.97
N ILE A 133 15.79 -7.21 1.85
CA ILE A 133 16.09 -6.00 2.63
C ILE A 133 15.62 -6.19 4.07
N ARG A 134 14.35 -6.56 4.26
CA ARG A 134 13.71 -6.87 5.55
C ARG A 134 14.59 -7.79 6.37
N LYS A 135 15.07 -8.89 5.79
CA LYS A 135 15.92 -9.86 6.49
C LYS A 135 17.19 -9.24 7.06
N ARG A 136 17.84 -8.34 6.33
CA ARG A 136 19.06 -7.67 6.79
C ARG A 136 18.74 -6.62 7.86
N MET A 137 17.69 -5.84 7.64
CA MET A 137 17.27 -4.80 8.58
C MET A 137 16.83 -5.39 9.92
N GLN A 138 15.98 -6.42 9.90
CA GLN A 138 15.51 -7.08 11.12
C GLN A 138 16.62 -7.86 11.84
N ALA A 139 17.54 -8.49 11.10
CA ALA A 139 18.71 -9.11 11.73
C ALA A 139 19.63 -8.08 12.44
N ARG A 140 19.68 -6.83 11.93
CA ARG A 140 20.54 -5.78 12.48
C ARG A 140 19.89 -4.97 13.61
N PHE A 141 18.60 -4.66 13.47
CA PHE A 141 17.87 -3.73 14.34
C PHE A 141 16.76 -4.40 15.17
N GLY A 142 16.58 -5.71 15.04
CA GLY A 142 15.52 -6.46 15.73
C GLY A 142 14.35 -6.80 14.80
N ASP A 143 13.78 -7.99 15.00
CA ASP A 143 12.58 -8.42 14.29
C ASP A 143 11.34 -7.79 14.92
N GLY A 144 10.77 -6.78 14.25
CA GLY A 144 9.51 -6.16 14.67
C GLY A 144 8.26 -6.94 14.27
N GLY A 145 8.40 -8.14 13.71
CA GLY A 145 7.28 -8.97 13.24
C GLY A 145 7.06 -8.91 11.73
N ALA A 146 5.94 -9.47 11.28
CA ALA A 146 5.62 -9.58 9.84
C ALA A 146 5.16 -8.25 9.22
N GLY A 147 4.64 -7.34 10.02
CA GLY A 147 4.05 -6.08 9.57
C GLY A 147 2.71 -6.23 8.87
N PHE A 148 2.37 -5.25 8.03
CA PHE A 148 1.13 -5.25 7.28
C PHE A 148 1.18 -6.27 6.13
N VAL A 149 0.20 -7.16 6.12
CA VAL A 149 -0.01 -8.13 5.05
C VAL A 149 -1.46 -8.08 4.55
N LEU A 150 -1.67 -8.23 3.24
CA LEU A 150 -3.02 -8.23 2.65
C LEU A 150 -3.91 -9.32 3.27
N ILE A 151 -5.23 -9.15 3.33
CA ILE A 151 -6.08 -10.19 3.93
C ILE A 151 -6.19 -11.46 3.06
N HIS A 152 -5.94 -11.34 1.75
CA HIS A 152 -6.07 -12.43 0.78
C HIS A 152 -5.05 -12.31 -0.37
N GLU A 153 -4.58 -13.46 -0.86
CA GLU A 153 -3.74 -13.56 -2.07
C GLU A 153 -4.62 -13.71 -3.31
N TYR A 154 -4.76 -12.64 -4.07
CA TYR A 154 -5.65 -12.59 -5.24
C TYR A 154 -5.02 -13.12 -6.53
N SER A 155 -3.72 -13.44 -6.53
CA SER A 155 -2.96 -13.86 -7.70
C SER A 155 -1.75 -14.68 -7.26
N ARG A 156 -1.39 -15.71 -8.05
CA ARG A 156 -0.18 -16.53 -7.82
C ARG A 156 1.14 -15.75 -7.92
N ASN A 157 1.09 -14.53 -8.47
CA ASN A 157 2.26 -13.67 -8.61
C ASN A 157 2.41 -12.71 -7.42
N VAL A 158 1.46 -12.70 -6.48
CA VAL A 158 1.55 -11.98 -5.21
C VAL A 158 1.69 -12.99 -4.09
N SER A 159 2.76 -12.89 -3.30
CA SER A 159 2.95 -13.72 -2.12
C SER A 159 3.73 -12.94 -1.07
N SER A 160 3.39 -13.14 0.20
CA SER A 160 4.18 -12.65 1.32
C SER A 160 5.09 -13.76 1.85
N ARG A 161 6.36 -13.46 2.14
CA ARG A 161 7.31 -14.42 2.71
C ARG A 161 7.36 -14.41 4.23
N VAL A 162 6.56 -13.56 4.88
CA VAL A 162 6.58 -13.33 6.33
C VAL A 162 5.39 -13.93 7.07
N VAL A 163 4.42 -14.49 6.35
CA VAL A 163 3.28 -15.19 6.94
C VAL A 163 2.96 -16.45 6.17
N LYS A 164 2.42 -17.44 6.87
CA LYS A 164 1.73 -18.56 6.23
C LYS A 164 0.30 -18.16 5.93
N ARG A 165 -0.19 -18.63 4.79
CA ARG A 165 -1.59 -18.48 4.40
C ARG A 165 -2.15 -19.81 4.02
N ARG A 166 -3.39 -20.05 4.44
CA ARG A 166 -4.21 -21.07 3.81
C ARG A 166 -5.05 -20.41 2.72
N ALA A 167 -5.21 -21.09 1.59
CA ALA A 167 -6.09 -20.63 0.52
C ALA A 167 -7.47 -20.30 1.10
N GLY A 168 -7.82 -19.02 1.03
CA GLY A 168 -9.13 -18.51 1.39
C GLY A 168 -10.07 -18.54 0.19
N GLU A 169 -11.37 -18.56 0.45
CA GLU A 169 -12.41 -18.49 -0.58
C GLU A 169 -13.36 -17.33 -0.27
N GLY A 170 -14.26 -17.02 -1.20
CA GLY A 170 -15.36 -16.07 -0.98
C GLY A 170 -14.99 -14.58 -1.05
N TRP A 171 -13.74 -14.24 -1.37
CA TRP A 171 -13.30 -12.86 -1.58
C TRP A 171 -13.45 -12.41 -3.03
N ASN A 172 -14.18 -11.32 -3.24
CA ASN A 172 -14.08 -10.53 -4.46
C ASN A 172 -13.00 -9.46 -4.28
N THR A 173 -11.94 -9.53 -5.09
CA THR A 173 -10.82 -8.60 -5.00
C THR A 173 -10.94 -7.49 -6.03
N CYS A 174 -10.75 -6.25 -5.57
CA CYS A 174 -10.51 -5.10 -6.42
C CYS A 174 -9.22 -4.41 -5.98
N TYR A 175 -8.39 -3.97 -6.92
CA TYR A 175 -7.16 -3.25 -6.59
C TYR A 175 -6.81 -2.22 -7.65
N ILE A 176 -5.92 -1.31 -7.31
CA ILE A 176 -5.75 -0.04 -8.02
C ILE A 176 -5.41 -0.19 -9.50
N ALA A 177 -4.71 -1.25 -9.90
CA ALA A 177 -4.34 -1.47 -11.29
C ALA A 177 -5.56 -1.73 -12.19
N TYR A 178 -6.67 -2.22 -11.60
CA TYR A 178 -7.90 -2.55 -12.29
C TYR A 178 -8.90 -1.39 -12.36
N ASP A 179 -8.70 -0.29 -11.61
CA ASP A 179 -9.62 0.87 -11.60
C ASP A 179 -11.09 0.44 -11.42
N CYS A 180 -11.31 -0.48 -10.48
CA CYS A 180 -12.61 -1.08 -10.20
C CYS A 180 -13.33 -0.43 -9.01
N LYS A 181 -12.67 0.47 -8.28
CA LYS A 181 -13.28 1.37 -7.29
C LYS A 181 -13.29 2.80 -7.80
N LYS A 182 -14.51 3.34 -8.01
CA LYS A 182 -14.73 4.72 -8.45
C LYS A 182 -14.71 5.74 -7.31
N ASP A 183 -14.93 5.28 -6.08
CA ASP A 183 -14.72 6.07 -4.85
C ASP A 183 -13.22 6.33 -4.59
N GLY A 184 -12.33 5.51 -5.16
CA GLY A 184 -10.88 5.58 -4.93
C GLY A 184 -10.45 5.09 -3.55
N GLU A 185 -11.36 4.50 -2.79
CA GLU A 185 -11.15 4.05 -1.40
C GLU A 185 -10.57 2.64 -1.38
N TYR A 186 -9.33 2.55 -1.88
CA TYR A 186 -8.48 1.38 -1.78
C TYR A 186 -7.72 1.39 -0.45
N GLY A 187 -7.61 0.24 0.20
CA GLY A 187 -6.82 0.10 1.43
C GLY A 187 -5.33 0.34 1.19
N TYR A 188 -4.56 0.30 2.27
CA TYR A 188 -3.17 0.74 2.35
C TYR A 188 -2.28 0.09 1.28
N GLY A 189 -2.46 -1.22 1.06
CA GLY A 189 -1.74 -1.95 0.01
C GLY A 189 -2.20 -1.71 -1.44
N GLY A 190 -3.25 -0.90 -1.65
CA GLY A 190 -3.89 -0.66 -2.94
C GLY A 190 -5.01 -1.65 -3.28
N HIS A 191 -5.48 -2.44 -2.31
CA HIS A 191 -6.46 -3.52 -2.50
C HIS A 191 -7.69 -3.33 -1.62
N VAL A 192 -8.80 -3.88 -2.08
CA VAL A 192 -10.07 -4.00 -1.37
C VAL A 192 -10.57 -5.42 -1.55
N PHE A 193 -10.77 -6.11 -0.45
CA PHE A 193 -11.34 -7.46 -0.43
C PHE A 193 -12.77 -7.37 0.09
N GLN A 194 -13.73 -7.79 -0.74
CA GLN A 194 -15.15 -7.77 -0.39
C GLN A 194 -15.70 -9.18 -0.32
N GLY A 195 -16.31 -9.54 0.81
CA GLY A 195 -16.81 -10.89 1.03
C GLY A 195 -17.95 -10.93 2.04
N GLY A 196 -18.90 -11.83 1.86
CA GLY A 196 -19.99 -12.06 2.81
C GLY A 196 -19.83 -13.39 3.53
N ARG A 197 -20.95 -14.08 3.80
CA ARG A 197 -20.92 -15.47 4.27
C ARG A 197 -20.11 -16.35 3.32
N GLY A 198 -19.07 -17.01 3.85
CA GLY A 198 -18.16 -17.86 3.09
C GLY A 198 -16.83 -17.22 2.74
N ALA A 199 -16.67 -15.90 2.94
CA ALA A 199 -15.37 -15.26 2.88
C ALA A 199 -14.52 -15.65 4.09
N VAL A 200 -13.33 -16.21 3.86
CA VAL A 200 -12.44 -16.66 4.93
C VAL A 200 -10.99 -16.34 4.58
N SER A 201 -10.24 -15.87 5.57
CA SER A 201 -8.79 -15.76 5.52
C SER A 201 -8.18 -16.43 6.75
N GLU A 202 -7.20 -17.30 6.56
CA GLU A 202 -6.36 -17.86 7.62
C GLU A 202 -4.91 -17.41 7.37
N ILE A 203 -4.37 -16.62 8.30
CA ILE A 203 -3.02 -16.05 8.26
C ILE A 203 -2.32 -16.46 9.55
N ALA A 204 -1.07 -16.91 9.47
CA ALA A 204 -0.29 -17.27 10.65
C ALA A 204 1.15 -16.78 10.56
N THR A 205 1.79 -16.59 11.71
CA THR A 205 3.25 -16.43 11.78
C THR A 205 3.95 -17.66 11.20
N LEU A 206 5.24 -17.54 10.87
CA LEU A 206 6.02 -18.64 10.32
C LEU A 206 6.34 -19.69 11.40
N ASP A 207 6.39 -20.97 11.04
CA ASP A 207 6.71 -22.07 11.99
C ASP A 207 8.19 -22.14 12.37
N ARG A 208 9.05 -21.53 11.54
CA ARG A 208 10.51 -21.68 11.60
C ARG A 208 11.18 -20.57 10.81
N GLY A 209 12.46 -20.38 11.10
CA GLY A 209 13.29 -19.33 10.53
C GLY A 209 13.63 -18.29 11.59
N ASP A 210 14.38 -17.28 11.17
CA ASP A 210 14.89 -16.26 12.10
C ASP A 210 13.97 -15.03 12.19
N LEU A 211 12.88 -14.99 11.41
CA LEU A 211 12.02 -13.81 11.26
C LEU A 211 10.55 -14.19 11.20
N SER A 212 9.71 -13.31 11.73
CA SER A 212 8.24 -13.36 11.64
C SER A 212 7.64 -14.68 12.17
N THR A 213 8.33 -15.31 13.13
CA THR A 213 7.85 -16.53 13.81
C THR A 213 6.96 -16.22 15.01
N SER A 214 6.97 -14.97 15.46
CA SER A 214 6.26 -14.47 16.64
C SER A 214 5.55 -13.15 16.32
N ALA A 215 4.56 -12.81 17.14
CA ALA A 215 3.96 -11.49 17.27
C ALA A 215 3.43 -11.31 18.70
N SER A 216 3.40 -10.09 19.21
CA SER A 216 2.75 -9.69 20.46
C SER A 216 1.59 -8.72 20.23
N ARG A 217 1.42 -8.22 19.01
CA ARG A 217 0.30 -7.35 18.63
C ARG A 217 -0.29 -7.75 17.29
N LEU A 218 -1.61 -7.66 17.23
CA LEU A 218 -2.39 -7.84 16.03
C LEU A 218 -3.29 -6.65 15.78
N GLU A 219 -3.43 -6.24 14.52
CA GLU A 219 -4.44 -5.27 14.12
C GLU A 219 -5.11 -5.67 12.80
N LEU A 220 -6.44 -5.79 12.80
CA LEU A 220 -7.23 -6.01 11.59
C LEU A 220 -7.61 -4.68 10.94
N TRP A 221 -7.32 -4.58 9.64
CA TRP A 221 -7.63 -3.42 8.81
C TRP A 221 -8.86 -3.65 7.94
N TYR A 222 -9.94 -2.92 8.20
CA TYR A 222 -11.22 -3.08 7.51
C TYR A 222 -11.98 -1.75 7.40
N ALA A 223 -13.16 -1.78 6.78
CA ALA A 223 -14.06 -0.64 6.76
C ALA A 223 -15.44 -1.01 7.28
N ALA A 224 -16.05 -0.09 8.01
CA ALA A 224 -17.49 -0.06 8.16
C ALA A 224 -18.12 0.79 7.06
N TRP A 225 -19.26 0.36 6.54
CA TRP A 225 -19.88 0.98 5.36
C TRP A 225 -21.35 0.54 5.19
N PRO A 226 -22.16 1.20 4.33
CA PRO A 226 -23.62 0.96 4.25
C PRO A 226 -24.02 -0.48 3.92
N ARG A 227 -23.20 -1.19 3.15
CA ARG A 227 -23.44 -2.60 2.79
C ARG A 227 -22.78 -3.59 3.75
N GLY A 228 -22.23 -3.09 4.86
CA GLY A 228 -21.63 -3.90 5.90
C GLY A 228 -22.58 -4.89 6.55
N GLY A 229 -21.96 -5.94 7.08
CA GLY A 229 -22.60 -6.97 7.88
C GLY A 229 -21.79 -7.21 9.14
N ARG A 230 -21.50 -8.47 9.44
CA ARG A 230 -20.62 -8.84 10.55
C ARG A 230 -19.40 -9.59 10.05
N ALA A 231 -18.35 -9.56 10.85
CA ALA A 231 -17.19 -10.43 10.68
C ALA A 231 -16.84 -11.08 12.02
N SER A 232 -16.30 -12.29 12.01
CA SER A 232 -15.64 -12.86 13.18
C SER A 232 -14.14 -12.91 12.98
N LEU A 233 -13.41 -12.41 13.97
CA LEU A 233 -11.97 -12.48 14.07
C LEU A 233 -11.61 -13.43 15.21
N GLN A 234 -10.89 -14.48 14.89
CA GLN A 234 -10.44 -15.48 15.86
C GLN A 234 -8.92 -15.55 15.86
N VAL A 235 -8.33 -15.50 17.05
CA VAL A 235 -6.90 -15.76 17.25
C VAL A 235 -6.75 -17.10 17.95
N ASP A 236 -5.96 -17.98 17.35
CA ASP A 236 -5.66 -19.33 17.81
C ASP A 236 -6.92 -20.16 18.13
N GLY A 237 -7.05 -20.61 19.38
CA GLY A 237 -8.18 -21.36 19.89
C GLY A 237 -9.18 -20.51 20.69
N ALA A 238 -8.97 -19.20 20.79
CA ALA A 238 -9.83 -18.32 21.57
C ALA A 238 -11.23 -18.20 20.95
N ALA A 239 -12.19 -17.70 21.75
CA ALA A 239 -13.52 -17.38 21.23
C ALA A 239 -13.42 -16.24 20.18
N PRO A 240 -14.14 -16.32 19.04
CA PRO A 240 -14.09 -15.26 18.05
C PRO A 240 -14.69 -13.95 18.56
N VAL A 241 -14.02 -12.83 18.26
CA VAL A 241 -14.57 -11.49 18.42
C VAL A 241 -15.45 -11.17 17.23
N VAL A 242 -16.69 -10.71 17.48
CA VAL A 242 -17.62 -10.30 16.43
C VAL A 242 -17.49 -8.80 16.19
N LEU A 243 -17.26 -8.43 14.93
CA LEU A 243 -17.09 -7.06 14.48
C LEU A 243 -18.32 -6.64 13.66
N GLU A 244 -18.97 -5.56 14.08
CA GLU A 244 -20.00 -4.90 13.28
C GLU A 244 -19.32 -4.03 12.21
N THR A 245 -19.75 -4.19 10.96
CA THR A 245 -19.13 -3.51 9.80
C THR A 245 -20.12 -2.65 9.03
N ARG A 246 -21.34 -2.46 9.55
CA ARG A 246 -22.31 -1.52 8.98
C ARG A 246 -22.12 -0.12 9.57
N ALA A 247 -22.17 0.88 8.71
CA ALA A 247 -22.19 2.31 9.05
C ALA A 247 -22.92 3.11 7.96
N ASP A 248 -23.31 4.35 8.24
CA ASP A 248 -24.06 5.20 7.29
C ASP A 248 -23.19 5.70 6.13
N ALA A 249 -21.88 5.79 6.33
CA ALA A 249 -20.88 6.13 5.32
C ALA A 249 -19.71 5.15 5.40
N LEU A 250 -18.83 5.17 4.39
CA LEU A 250 -17.59 4.40 4.48
C LEU A 250 -16.63 5.08 5.45
N GLU A 251 -16.15 4.30 6.41
CA GLU A 251 -15.14 4.69 7.38
C GLU A 251 -14.13 3.56 7.56
N ASP A 252 -12.86 3.94 7.70
CA ASP A 252 -11.79 3.01 8.07
C ASP A 252 -11.95 2.61 9.53
N ARG A 253 -11.78 1.32 9.83
CA ARG A 253 -11.78 0.79 11.20
C ARG A 253 -10.60 -0.15 11.38
N TRP A 254 -10.05 -0.08 12.59
CA TRP A 254 -8.94 -0.91 13.05
C TRP A 254 -9.41 -1.66 14.29
N HIS A 255 -9.12 -2.96 14.35
CA HIS A 255 -9.40 -3.74 15.55
C HIS A 255 -8.11 -4.38 16.04
N GLU A 256 -7.64 -3.88 17.18
CA GLU A 256 -6.40 -4.30 17.81
C GLU A 256 -6.64 -5.37 18.88
N ILE A 257 -5.68 -6.29 18.99
CA ILE A 257 -5.64 -7.32 20.01
C ILE A 257 -4.19 -7.43 20.50
N ASP A 258 -3.97 -7.23 21.79
CA ASP A 258 -2.72 -7.58 22.47
C ASP A 258 -2.61 -9.10 22.59
N LEU A 259 -1.45 -9.63 22.25
CA LEU A 259 -1.17 -11.05 22.20
C LEU A 259 -0.02 -11.38 23.16
N ASP A 260 -0.09 -12.56 23.78
CA ASP A 260 1.09 -13.12 24.44
C ASP A 260 2.15 -13.39 23.37
N ALA A 261 3.34 -12.80 23.50
CA ALA A 261 4.41 -12.95 22.51
C ALA A 261 4.64 -14.42 22.12
N GLY A 262 4.39 -14.74 20.86
CA GLY A 262 4.55 -16.09 20.36
C GLY A 262 3.97 -16.32 18.97
N PRO A 263 3.92 -17.59 18.54
CA PRO A 263 3.33 -17.94 17.25
C PRO A 263 1.81 -17.86 17.31
N HIS A 264 1.21 -17.20 16.32
CA HIS A 264 -0.25 -17.02 16.25
C HIS A 264 -0.82 -17.40 14.89
N LYS A 265 -2.05 -17.89 14.92
CA LYS A 265 -2.90 -18.10 13.75
C LYS A 265 -4.17 -17.28 13.88
N VAL A 266 -4.43 -16.46 12.88
CA VAL A 266 -5.56 -15.54 12.80
C VAL A 266 -6.51 -16.02 11.73
N THR A 267 -7.79 -16.10 12.08
CA THR A 267 -8.87 -16.46 11.17
C THR A 267 -9.88 -15.33 11.11
N LEU A 268 -10.07 -14.74 9.94
CA LEU A 268 -11.12 -13.77 9.66
C LEU A 268 -12.22 -14.44 8.83
N ARG A 269 -13.49 -14.30 9.25
CA ARG A 269 -14.65 -14.81 8.50
C ARG A 269 -15.69 -13.72 8.30
N GLY A 270 -16.23 -13.63 7.09
CA GLY A 270 -17.44 -12.85 6.83
C GLY A 270 -18.68 -13.59 7.32
N GLU A 271 -19.56 -12.90 8.04
CA GLU A 271 -20.74 -13.48 8.68
C GLU A 271 -22.06 -12.81 8.27
N GLY A 272 -23.15 -13.57 8.44
CA GLY A 272 -24.51 -13.05 8.34
C GLY A 272 -24.87 -12.48 6.96
N GLN A 273 -25.74 -11.47 6.99
CA GLN A 273 -26.14 -10.70 5.81
C GLN A 273 -25.25 -9.45 5.70
N GLY A 274 -24.85 -9.10 4.48
CA GLY A 274 -23.97 -7.96 4.21
C GLY A 274 -22.64 -8.38 3.59
N THR A 275 -21.75 -7.42 3.39
CA THR A 275 -20.46 -7.62 2.75
C THR A 275 -19.39 -6.91 3.57
N LEU A 276 -18.48 -7.69 4.16
CA LEU A 276 -17.26 -7.18 4.77
C LEU A 276 -16.38 -6.55 3.69
N ARG A 277 -15.85 -5.35 3.96
CA ARG A 277 -14.78 -4.73 3.19
C ARG A 277 -13.53 -4.78 4.07
N ALA A 278 -12.54 -5.59 3.69
CA ALA A 278 -11.29 -5.77 4.42
C ALA A 278 -10.08 -5.36 3.56
N TYR A 279 -8.98 -5.01 4.22
CA TYR A 279 -7.74 -4.55 3.58
C TYR A 279 -6.57 -5.47 3.92
N GLY A 280 -6.25 -5.62 5.20
CA GLY A 280 -5.07 -6.36 5.65
C GLY A 280 -5.09 -6.69 7.13
N LEU A 281 -3.99 -7.27 7.58
CA LEU A 281 -3.72 -7.63 8.95
C LEU A 281 -2.29 -7.19 9.27
N VAL A 282 -2.09 -6.59 10.43
CA VAL A 282 -0.77 -6.25 10.97
C VAL A 282 -0.45 -7.28 12.06
N LEU A 283 0.77 -7.81 12.00
CA LEU A 283 1.34 -8.69 13.04
C LEU A 283 2.71 -8.11 13.42
N GLU A 284 2.83 -7.59 14.63
CA GLU A 284 4.03 -6.91 15.12
C GLU A 284 4.46 -7.45 16.48
N GLU A 285 5.72 -7.23 16.82
CA GLU A 285 6.25 -7.31 18.19
C GLU A 285 6.14 -5.92 18.85
N ASP A 286 6.12 -5.86 20.19
CA ASP A 286 6.02 -4.58 20.91
C ASP A 286 7.27 -3.71 20.70
N GLY A 287 8.41 -4.32 20.34
CA GLY A 287 9.69 -3.68 20.01
C GLY A 287 10.77 -3.88 21.07
N PRO A 288 11.99 -3.35 20.85
CA PRO A 288 12.49 -2.65 19.65
C PRO A 288 12.55 -3.57 18.42
N GLY A 289 12.36 -3.00 17.23
CA GLY A 289 12.56 -3.73 15.99
C GLY A 289 12.26 -2.93 14.73
N VAL A 290 12.54 -3.54 13.58
CA VAL A 290 12.15 -3.00 12.27
C VAL A 290 10.99 -3.81 11.71
N VAL A 291 10.03 -3.11 11.10
CA VAL A 291 8.95 -3.72 10.32
C VAL A 291 9.03 -3.22 8.89
N TRP A 292 8.86 -4.12 7.93
CA TRP A 292 8.95 -3.80 6.50
C TRP A 292 7.74 -4.32 5.74
N ASP A 293 6.77 -3.44 5.51
CA ASP A 293 5.56 -3.75 4.77
C ASP A 293 5.85 -3.84 3.27
N THR A 294 5.15 -4.73 2.57
CA THR A 294 5.30 -4.91 1.12
C THR A 294 3.96 -4.86 0.42
N MET A 295 3.79 -3.81 -0.39
CA MET A 295 2.54 -3.48 -1.05
C MET A 295 2.73 -3.54 -2.57
N SER A 296 2.64 -4.76 -3.09
CA SER A 296 2.72 -4.98 -4.53
C SER A 296 1.37 -4.81 -5.21
N MET A 297 1.32 -3.88 -6.15
CA MET A 297 0.21 -3.66 -7.06
C MET A 297 0.62 -4.11 -8.46
N ILE A 298 0.55 -5.42 -8.71
CA ILE A 298 0.97 -6.03 -9.98
C ILE A 298 0.32 -5.32 -11.18
N GLY A 299 1.15 -4.99 -12.17
CA GLY A 299 0.69 -4.32 -13.40
C GLY A 299 0.37 -2.83 -13.23
N ALA A 300 0.50 -2.27 -12.03
CA ALA A 300 0.39 -0.83 -11.83
C ALA A 300 1.61 -0.12 -12.42
N PHE A 301 1.33 0.97 -13.14
CA PHE A 301 2.28 2.01 -13.51
C PHE A 301 2.01 3.23 -12.62
N THR A 302 2.96 4.16 -12.47
CA THR A 302 2.93 5.25 -11.48
C THR A 302 1.60 6.00 -11.44
N ARG A 303 1.02 6.37 -12.59
CA ARG A 303 -0.27 7.09 -12.65
C ARG A 303 -1.45 6.32 -12.05
N ARG A 304 -1.37 4.99 -11.87
CA ARG A 304 -2.44 4.24 -11.18
C ARG A 304 -2.61 4.70 -9.75
N LEU A 305 -1.54 5.16 -9.09
CA LEU A 305 -1.58 5.72 -7.74
C LEU A 305 -2.46 6.98 -7.65
N PHE A 306 -2.77 7.63 -8.78
CA PHE A 306 -3.69 8.77 -8.78
C PHE A 306 -5.12 8.36 -8.42
N LEU A 307 -5.46 7.08 -8.53
CA LEU A 307 -6.79 6.55 -8.22
C LEU A 307 -7.04 6.42 -6.71
N PHE A 308 -6.01 6.55 -5.86
CA PHE A 308 -6.25 6.69 -4.43
C PHE A 308 -7.03 7.97 -4.15
N SER A 309 -8.10 7.83 -3.38
CA SER A 309 -8.77 8.94 -2.69
C SER A 309 -7.74 9.60 -1.75
N PRO A 310 -7.43 10.90 -1.90
CA PRO A 310 -6.36 11.56 -1.13
C PRO A 310 -6.56 11.44 0.38
N ASN A 311 -7.77 11.71 0.87
CA ASN A 311 -8.05 11.67 2.31
C ASN A 311 -7.99 10.24 2.86
N HIS A 312 -8.42 9.25 2.08
CA HIS A 312 -8.42 7.86 2.53
C HIS A 312 -7.00 7.32 2.67
N ILE A 313 -6.16 7.47 1.64
CA ILE A 313 -4.78 6.98 1.73
C ILE A 313 -3.97 7.76 2.78
N ALA A 314 -4.19 9.08 2.92
CA ALA A 314 -3.53 9.88 3.94
C ALA A 314 -3.86 9.39 5.36
N ARG A 315 -5.13 9.12 5.68
CA ARG A 315 -5.52 8.57 6.99
C ARG A 315 -4.88 7.22 7.27
N GLN A 316 -4.82 6.34 6.27
CA GLN A 316 -4.24 5.01 6.44
C GLN A 316 -2.71 5.04 6.59
N VAL A 317 -2.03 5.91 5.85
CA VAL A 317 -0.59 6.14 6.01
C VAL A 317 -0.29 6.79 7.36
N ALA A 318 -1.10 7.75 7.81
CA ALA A 318 -0.98 8.36 9.13
C ALA A 318 -1.16 7.32 10.25
N HIS A 319 -2.20 6.47 10.16
CA HIS A 319 -2.43 5.39 11.12
C HIS A 319 -1.30 4.37 11.13
N ARG A 320 -0.74 4.04 9.95
CA ARG A 320 0.40 3.11 9.87
C ARG A 320 1.67 3.66 10.49
N ASP A 321 1.84 4.97 10.45
CA ASP A 321 3.00 5.70 10.97
C ASP A 321 4.37 5.20 10.45
N PRO A 322 4.61 5.20 9.12
CA PRO A 322 5.91 4.76 8.58
C PRO A 322 6.99 5.82 8.78
N HIS A 323 8.21 5.39 9.06
CA HIS A 323 9.39 6.26 9.14
C HIS A 323 10.07 6.44 7.77
N LEU A 324 9.87 5.47 6.87
CA LEU A 324 10.34 5.47 5.50
C LEU A 324 9.25 4.98 4.55
N ILE A 325 9.03 5.70 3.46
CA ILE A 325 8.17 5.27 2.35
C ILE A 325 9.05 5.01 1.13
N VAL A 326 9.04 3.76 0.64
CA VAL A 326 9.81 3.30 -0.51
C VAL A 326 8.88 3.14 -1.71
N PHE A 327 9.27 3.70 -2.86
CA PHE A 327 8.55 3.56 -4.13
C PHE A 327 9.40 2.81 -5.16
N ASN A 328 8.92 1.64 -5.59
CA ASN A 328 9.54 0.80 -6.61
C ASN A 328 8.60 0.64 -7.82
N TYR A 329 8.55 1.67 -8.67
CA TYR A 329 7.77 1.70 -9.92
C TYR A 329 8.68 1.99 -11.12
N GLY A 330 8.10 2.08 -12.32
CA GLY A 330 8.82 2.38 -13.56
C GLY A 330 8.81 1.24 -14.58
N GLY A 331 8.76 -0.01 -14.13
CA GLY A 331 8.76 -1.20 -15.02
C GLY A 331 7.58 -1.22 -15.99
N ASN A 332 6.37 -0.98 -15.46
CA ASN A 332 5.17 -0.85 -16.31
C ASN A 332 5.10 0.49 -17.05
N ASP A 333 5.75 1.53 -16.54
CA ASP A 333 5.81 2.85 -17.20
C ASP A 333 6.66 2.82 -18.46
N LEU A 334 7.68 1.96 -18.56
CA LEU A 334 8.48 1.76 -19.77
C LEU A 334 7.61 1.53 -21.02
N ARG A 335 6.50 0.78 -20.90
CA ARG A 335 5.56 0.59 -22.01
C ARG A 335 5.00 1.93 -22.50
N ARG A 336 4.79 2.91 -21.62
CA ARG A 336 4.26 4.24 -21.95
C ARG A 336 5.32 5.12 -22.62
N PHE A 337 6.59 4.99 -22.23
CA PHE A 337 7.70 5.60 -22.96
C PHE A 337 7.76 5.05 -24.39
N VAL A 338 7.78 3.73 -24.54
CA VAL A 338 7.89 3.07 -25.85
C VAL A 338 6.66 3.30 -26.74
N SER A 339 5.44 3.22 -26.20
CA SER A 339 4.22 3.21 -27.02
C SER A 339 3.44 4.52 -27.07
N ARG A 340 3.69 5.45 -26.15
CA ARG A 340 2.94 6.70 -26.04
C ARG A 340 3.83 7.94 -26.04
N GLY A 341 5.16 7.78 -26.15
CA GLY A 341 6.10 8.90 -26.15
C GLY A 341 5.99 9.75 -24.88
N VAL A 342 5.72 9.14 -23.72
CA VAL A 342 5.78 9.88 -22.45
C VAL A 342 7.21 10.40 -22.28
N SER A 343 7.34 11.71 -22.07
CA SER A 343 8.64 12.33 -21.83
C SER A 343 9.13 12.07 -20.40
N PRO A 344 10.45 12.09 -20.16
CA PRO A 344 11.02 12.00 -18.82
C PRO A 344 10.44 13.03 -17.85
N GLU A 345 10.26 14.27 -18.29
CA GLU A 345 9.76 15.40 -17.47
C GLU A 345 8.31 15.15 -17.04
N ARG A 346 7.47 14.68 -17.97
CA ARG A 346 6.09 14.32 -17.66
C ARG A 346 6.04 13.15 -16.68
N PHE A 347 6.91 12.16 -16.83
CA PHE A 347 6.96 11.03 -15.91
C PHE A 347 7.44 11.46 -14.52
N LYS A 348 8.46 12.32 -14.44
CA LYS A 348 8.95 12.92 -13.19
C LYS A 348 7.83 13.66 -12.44
N GLU A 349 7.05 14.47 -13.16
CA GLU A 349 5.90 15.16 -12.59
C GLU A 349 4.80 14.18 -12.12
N GLU A 350 4.53 13.13 -12.90
CA GLU A 350 3.57 12.10 -12.51
C GLU A 350 4.01 11.34 -11.25
N MET A 351 5.30 11.03 -11.10
CA MET A 351 5.86 10.46 -9.87
C MET A 351 5.73 11.41 -8.71
N ARG A 352 6.10 12.68 -8.87
CA ARG A 352 5.99 13.71 -7.83
C ARG A 352 4.57 13.77 -7.27
N VAL A 353 3.55 13.87 -8.13
CA VAL A 353 2.14 13.91 -7.72
C VAL A 353 1.70 12.62 -7.04
N ALA A 354 2.09 11.46 -7.57
CA ALA A 354 1.72 10.16 -7.01
C ALA A 354 2.30 9.95 -5.61
N TYR A 355 3.60 10.24 -5.46
CA TYR A 355 4.32 10.01 -4.22
C TYR A 355 3.93 11.02 -3.15
N GLN A 356 3.71 12.30 -3.51
CA GLN A 356 3.16 13.29 -2.58
C GLN A 356 1.78 12.90 -2.06
N LYS A 357 0.91 12.33 -2.91
CA LYS A 357 -0.41 11.86 -2.49
C LYS A 357 -0.32 10.80 -1.40
N ILE A 358 0.60 9.84 -1.53
CA ILE A 358 0.78 8.77 -0.53
C ILE A 358 1.46 9.33 0.74
N ARG A 359 2.50 10.17 0.57
CA ARG A 359 3.22 10.80 1.69
C ARG A 359 2.38 11.80 2.48
N ALA A 360 1.25 12.29 1.95
CA ALA A 360 0.41 13.28 2.63
C ALA A 360 -0.08 12.84 4.02
N GLY A 361 -0.14 11.53 4.31
CA GLY A 361 -0.48 11.02 5.64
C GLY A 361 0.67 11.09 6.67
N LYS A 362 1.92 11.17 6.19
CA LYS A 362 3.13 11.24 7.03
C LYS A 362 4.21 12.05 6.29
N PRO A 363 4.05 13.38 6.15
CA PRO A 363 4.94 14.24 5.36
C PRO A 363 6.41 14.24 5.83
N GLU A 364 6.64 13.97 7.11
CA GLU A 364 7.94 13.85 7.77
C GLU A 364 8.66 12.53 7.48
N ALA A 365 7.94 11.48 7.02
CA ALA A 365 8.56 10.24 6.63
C ALA A 365 9.58 10.48 5.50
N SER A 366 10.76 9.90 5.67
CA SER A 366 11.76 9.82 4.60
C SER A 366 11.20 9.13 3.37
N CYS A 367 11.72 9.47 2.19
CA CYS A 367 11.25 8.94 0.93
C CYS A 367 12.42 8.36 0.13
N LEU A 368 12.30 7.10 -0.28
CA LEU A 368 13.28 6.43 -1.12
C LEU A 368 12.63 5.96 -2.43
N VAL A 369 13.24 6.29 -3.57
CA VAL A 369 12.83 5.76 -4.87
C VAL A 369 13.81 4.67 -5.26
N VAL A 370 13.32 3.44 -5.43
CA VAL A 370 14.09 2.34 -6.01
C VAL A 370 13.82 2.33 -7.49
N SER A 371 14.87 2.53 -8.29
CA SER A 371 14.75 2.65 -9.73
C SER A 371 14.26 1.35 -10.38
N VAL A 372 13.80 1.47 -11.62
CA VAL A 372 13.45 0.31 -12.43
C VAL A 372 14.65 -0.63 -12.60
N ILE A 373 14.40 -1.94 -12.60
CA ILE A 373 15.40 -2.95 -12.95
C ILE A 373 15.59 -3.03 -14.46
N ASP A 374 16.73 -3.57 -14.91
CA ASP A 374 16.96 -3.85 -16.33
C ASP A 374 15.78 -4.60 -16.98
N HIS A 375 15.40 -4.15 -18.16
CA HIS A 375 14.20 -4.63 -18.83
C HIS A 375 14.40 -4.77 -20.33
N GLY A 376 14.30 -5.99 -20.86
CA GLY A 376 14.35 -6.24 -22.30
C GLY A 376 12.99 -6.15 -23.01
N ARG A 377 11.90 -6.37 -22.27
CA ARG A 377 10.53 -6.39 -22.82
C ARG A 377 9.50 -5.96 -21.81
N SER A 378 8.64 -4.99 -22.16
CA SER A 378 7.46 -4.62 -21.37
C SER A 378 6.20 -5.05 -22.12
N GLY A 379 5.60 -6.16 -21.69
CA GLY A 379 4.54 -6.86 -22.43
C GLY A 379 5.02 -7.37 -23.79
N ILE A 380 4.34 -6.95 -24.86
CA ILE A 380 4.72 -7.30 -26.25
C ILE A 380 5.75 -6.33 -26.86
N ARG A 381 6.21 -5.33 -26.11
CA ARG A 381 7.08 -4.27 -26.63
C ARG A 381 8.52 -4.54 -26.23
N THR A 382 9.43 -4.37 -27.18
CA THR A 382 10.88 -4.34 -26.92
C THR A 382 11.21 -3.06 -26.16
N VAL A 383 12.03 -3.20 -25.12
CA VAL A 383 12.59 -2.09 -24.37
C VAL A 383 14.08 -2.04 -24.69
N GLU A 384 14.54 -0.87 -25.14
CA GLU A 384 15.96 -0.58 -25.35
C GLU A 384 16.54 0.15 -24.13
N ALA A 385 17.87 0.09 -23.94
CA ALA A 385 18.59 0.74 -22.83
C ALA A 385 18.20 2.22 -22.65
N ARG A 386 18.14 2.99 -23.74
CA ARG A 386 17.72 4.42 -23.70
C ARG A 386 16.37 4.68 -23.02
N HIS A 387 15.44 3.72 -23.04
CA HIS A 387 14.16 3.88 -22.36
C HIS A 387 14.29 3.61 -20.86
N VAL A 388 15.14 2.66 -20.47
CA VAL A 388 15.49 2.40 -19.08
C VAL A 388 16.22 3.61 -18.52
N ASP A 389 17.24 4.09 -19.21
CA ASP A 389 18.01 5.29 -18.83
C ASP A 389 17.09 6.50 -18.63
N ALA A 390 16.17 6.76 -19.57
CA ALA A 390 15.20 7.85 -19.47
C ALA A 390 14.27 7.74 -18.24
N VAL A 391 13.91 6.52 -17.82
CA VAL A 391 13.09 6.30 -16.62
C VAL A 391 13.94 6.50 -15.36
N VAL A 392 15.16 5.95 -15.34
CA VAL A 392 16.10 6.09 -14.21
C VAL A 392 16.48 7.56 -13.99
N ASP A 393 16.79 8.30 -15.06
CA ASP A 393 17.13 9.72 -14.98
C ASP A 393 15.96 10.58 -14.51
N ALA A 394 14.72 10.18 -14.80
CA ALA A 394 13.54 10.85 -14.25
C ALA A 394 13.27 10.49 -12.79
N GLN A 395 13.77 9.35 -12.32
CA GLN A 395 13.65 8.88 -10.93
C GLN A 395 14.68 9.52 -9.99
N ARG A 396 15.79 10.02 -10.54
CA ARG A 396 16.72 10.96 -9.90
C ARG A 396 16.09 12.35 -9.80
#